data_AF-A0AAD5W1W2-F1
#
_entry.id   AF-A0AAD5W1W2-F1
#
_cell.length_a   1.000
_cell.length_b   1.000
_cell.length_c   1.000
_cell.angle_alpha   90.00
_cell.angle_beta   90.00
_cell.angle_gamma   90.00
#
_symmetry.space_group_name_H-M   'P 1'
#
loop_
_entity.id
_entity.type
_entity.pdbx_description
1 polymer ?
#
loop_
_entity_poly.entity_id
_entity_poly.type
_entity_poly.pdbx_seq_one_letter_code
_entity_poly.pdbx_strand_id
1 'polypeptide(L)'
;MYRTSSSTFPAGFVPGDVFNSEILSPADPFCPLPVTYRPTDLTTLTSLNPLKGHVSAIHTSLFFHLFDEEKQSELARRVANLLCPESGSMVFGGHYVRPKKGVRTETLADGVVHTQFWHSPSSWKKLWEEQVFRKGSAKVEVDWSVSTEYTSMDGQDGAALYYMAWCVTRL
;
A
#
# COMPACT_ATOMS: atom_id res chain seq x y z
N MET A 1 -9.55 14.21 9.32
CA MET A 1 -9.52 15.55 8.68
C MET A 1 -9.72 16.60 9.76
N TYR A 2 -9.15 17.79 9.61
CA TYR A 2 -9.35 18.89 10.55
C TYR A 2 -10.80 19.38 10.48
N ARG A 3 -11.49 19.51 11.63
CA ARG A 3 -12.87 20.02 11.79
C ARG A 3 -14.01 19.20 11.14
N THR A 4 -13.83 17.90 10.93
CA THR A 4 -14.94 17.01 10.51
C THR A 4 -15.60 16.31 11.70
N SER A 5 -16.92 16.18 11.70
CA SER A 5 -17.71 15.28 12.55
C SER A 5 -18.15 14.02 11.79
N SER A 6 -18.65 13.00 12.48
CA SER A 6 -19.29 11.82 11.86
C SER A 6 -20.47 12.19 10.95
N SER A 7 -21.20 13.27 11.26
CA SER A 7 -22.28 13.77 10.41
C SER A 7 -21.79 14.43 9.11
N THR A 8 -20.59 15.03 9.12
CA THR A 8 -19.99 15.66 7.93
C THR A 8 -19.04 14.74 7.16
N PHE A 9 -18.55 13.69 7.80
CA PHE A 9 -17.63 12.70 7.24
C PHE A 9 -17.86 11.36 7.95
N PRO A 10 -18.84 10.56 7.50
CA PRO A 10 -19.19 9.27 8.11
C PRO A 10 -18.19 8.17 7.73
N ALA A 11 -16.90 8.44 7.90
CA ALA A 11 -15.88 7.44 7.65
C ALA A 11 -15.88 6.37 8.74
N GLY A 12 -15.79 5.12 8.32
CA GLY A 12 -15.47 4.00 9.21
C GLY A 12 -13.99 4.02 9.60
N PHE A 13 -13.71 3.58 10.82
CA PHE A 13 -12.34 3.35 11.29
C PHE A 13 -12.22 1.92 11.78
N VAL A 14 -11.30 1.17 11.19
CA VAL A 14 -11.00 -0.21 11.57
C VAL A 14 -9.59 -0.23 12.17
N PRO A 15 -9.44 -0.19 13.49
CA PRO A 15 -8.14 -0.36 14.13
C PRO A 15 -7.70 -1.81 14.05
N GLY A 16 -6.43 -2.06 13.74
CA GLY A 16 -5.88 -3.41 13.80
C GLY A 16 -4.55 -3.57 13.08
N ASP A 17 -3.98 -4.76 13.25
CA ASP A 17 -2.82 -5.20 12.48
C ASP A 17 -3.27 -5.72 11.12
N VAL A 18 -2.74 -5.14 10.03
CA VAL A 18 -3.07 -5.52 8.65
C VAL A 18 -2.67 -6.96 8.31
N PHE A 19 -1.72 -7.54 9.04
CA PHE A 19 -1.31 -8.95 8.89
C PHE A 19 -2.17 -9.91 9.71
N ASN A 20 -2.98 -9.41 10.66
CA ASN A 20 -3.94 -10.22 11.37
C ASN A 20 -5.12 -10.59 10.44
N SER A 21 -5.35 -11.90 10.27
CA SER A 21 -6.41 -12.42 9.40
C SER A 21 -7.82 -12.02 9.83
N GLU A 22 -8.05 -11.75 11.12
CA GLU A 22 -9.32 -11.23 11.62
C GLU A 22 -9.60 -9.81 11.09
N ILE A 23 -8.55 -9.03 10.81
CA ILE A 23 -8.65 -7.68 10.24
C ILE A 23 -8.74 -7.75 8.71
N LEU A 24 -7.81 -8.46 8.07
CA LEU A 24 -7.73 -8.57 6.61
C LEU A 24 -7.11 -9.90 6.21
N SER A 25 -7.90 -10.96 6.04
CA SER A 25 -7.35 -12.28 5.71
C SER A 25 -6.70 -12.33 4.31
N PRO A 26 -5.60 -13.07 4.15
CA PRO A 26 -4.93 -13.19 2.87
C PRO A 26 -5.84 -13.93 1.87
N ALA A 27 -5.91 -13.41 0.65
CA ALA A 27 -6.45 -14.14 -0.51
C ALA A 27 -5.90 -13.50 -1.79
N ASP A 28 -6.07 -14.20 -2.90
CA ASP A 28 -5.74 -13.66 -4.22
C ASP A 28 -6.76 -12.59 -4.64
N PRO A 29 -6.36 -11.61 -5.47
CA PRO A 29 -7.28 -10.58 -5.94
C PRO A 29 -8.45 -11.19 -6.72
N PHE A 30 -9.67 -10.72 -6.44
CA PHE A 30 -10.88 -11.23 -7.08
C PHE A 30 -10.84 -11.11 -8.60
N CYS A 31 -11.31 -12.15 -9.29
CA CYS A 31 -11.60 -12.15 -10.71
C CYS A 31 -12.45 -13.42 -10.99
N PRO A 32 -13.78 -13.33 -11.19
CA PRO A 32 -14.62 -12.16 -11.47
C PRO A 32 -15.12 -11.42 -10.19
N LEU A 33 -16.11 -10.52 -10.35
CA LEU A 33 -16.77 -9.80 -9.25
C LEU A 33 -17.24 -10.75 -8.14
N PRO A 34 -17.06 -10.38 -6.86
CA PRO A 34 -17.56 -11.18 -5.76
C PRO A 34 -19.10 -11.22 -5.78
N VAL A 35 -19.68 -12.38 -5.48
CA VAL A 35 -21.14 -12.58 -5.33
C VAL A 35 -21.62 -12.13 -3.93
N THR A 36 -20.72 -11.60 -3.11
CA THR A 36 -21.02 -11.16 -1.75
C THR A 36 -21.66 -9.77 -1.73
N TYR A 37 -22.47 -9.50 -0.70
CA TYR A 37 -23.07 -8.19 -0.50
C TYR A 37 -21.99 -7.15 -0.13
N ARG A 38 -22.03 -6.01 -0.80
CA ARG A 38 -21.23 -4.83 -0.44
C ARG A 38 -21.80 -4.21 0.84
N PRO A 39 -20.99 -4.02 1.90
CA PRO A 39 -21.42 -3.30 3.11
C PRO A 39 -21.87 -1.88 2.76
N THR A 40 -23.04 -1.46 3.25
CA THR A 40 -23.60 -0.11 3.03
C THR A 40 -23.24 0.86 4.14
N ASP A 41 -23.15 0.38 5.39
CA ASP A 41 -22.73 1.18 6.54
C ASP A 41 -21.30 0.84 6.97
N LEU A 42 -20.35 1.67 6.50
CA LEU A 42 -18.93 1.50 6.79
C LEU A 42 -18.57 1.80 8.26
N THR A 43 -19.42 2.52 9.00
CA THR A 43 -19.12 2.93 10.38
C THR A 43 -19.21 1.76 11.38
N THR A 44 -19.88 0.68 10.98
CA THR A 44 -20.06 -0.53 11.80
C THR A 44 -18.95 -1.57 11.61
N LEU A 45 -18.03 -1.34 10.67
CA LEU A 45 -16.99 -2.30 10.34
C LEU A 45 -15.98 -2.43 11.50
N THR A 46 -15.73 -3.68 11.90
CA THR A 46 -14.67 -4.05 12.85
C THR A 46 -13.48 -4.73 12.15
N SER A 47 -13.61 -5.05 10.86
CA SER A 47 -12.56 -5.61 10.01
C SER A 47 -12.73 -5.12 8.56
N LEU A 48 -11.70 -5.28 7.74
CA LEU A 48 -11.72 -4.97 6.31
C LEU A 48 -12.20 -6.17 5.47
N ASN A 49 -12.32 -7.36 6.06
CA ASN A 49 -12.75 -8.57 5.38
C ASN A 49 -14.08 -8.42 4.59
N PRO A 50 -15.11 -7.72 5.10
CA PRO A 50 -16.36 -7.50 4.35
C PRO A 50 -16.20 -6.63 3.08
N LEU A 51 -15.11 -5.87 2.95
CA LEU A 51 -14.85 -4.97 1.82
C LEU A 51 -14.09 -5.62 0.66
N LYS A 52 -13.76 -6.90 0.80
CA LYS A 52 -13.06 -7.70 -0.20
C LYS A 52 -13.75 -7.67 -1.57
N GLY A 53 -13.01 -7.21 -2.58
CA GLY A 53 -13.48 -7.05 -3.96
C GLY A 53 -14.50 -5.93 -4.17
N HIS A 54 -14.71 -5.03 -3.19
CA HIS A 54 -15.74 -3.98 -3.26
C HIS A 54 -15.18 -2.56 -3.26
N VAL A 55 -13.87 -2.36 -3.10
CA VAL A 55 -13.25 -1.04 -3.01
C VAL A 55 -12.75 -0.59 -4.38
N SER A 56 -13.26 0.52 -4.90
CA SER A 56 -12.84 1.05 -6.21
C SER A 56 -11.52 1.82 -6.15
N ALA A 57 -11.20 2.44 -5.01
CA ALA A 57 -10.02 3.27 -4.84
C ALA A 57 -9.42 3.07 -3.45
N ILE A 58 -8.14 2.71 -3.40
CA ILE A 58 -7.39 2.51 -2.14
C ILE A 58 -6.19 3.43 -2.16
N HIS A 59 -6.10 4.32 -1.16
CA HIS A 59 -4.94 5.18 -0.98
C HIS A 59 -4.02 4.62 0.11
N THR A 60 -2.74 4.44 -0.22
CA THR A 60 -1.69 3.99 0.71
C THR A 60 -0.40 4.79 0.50
N SER A 61 -0.12 5.71 1.41
CA SER A 61 1.11 6.52 1.36
C SER A 61 1.91 6.35 2.65
N LEU A 62 3.24 6.39 2.52
CA LEU A 62 4.20 6.16 3.61
C LEU A 62 3.90 4.87 4.42
N PHE A 63 3.48 3.81 3.73
CA PHE A 63 3.01 2.58 4.37
C PHE A 63 3.89 1.35 4.07
N PHE A 64 4.07 1.01 2.79
CA PHE A 64 4.80 -0.21 2.39
C PHE A 64 6.25 -0.26 2.88
N HIS A 65 7.01 0.83 2.72
CA HIS A 65 8.43 0.90 3.09
C HIS A 65 8.73 0.65 4.58
N LEU A 66 7.71 0.61 5.44
CA LEU A 66 7.85 0.29 6.87
C LEU A 66 8.15 -1.20 7.13
N PHE A 67 8.02 -2.05 6.12
CA PHE A 67 8.18 -3.50 6.26
C PHE A 67 9.36 -4.05 5.43
N ASP A 68 9.71 -5.31 5.67
CA ASP A 68 10.64 -6.07 4.81
C ASP A 68 10.00 -6.47 3.46
N GLU A 69 10.80 -7.02 2.54
CA GLU A 69 10.36 -7.34 1.16
C GLU A 69 9.22 -8.37 1.13
N GLU A 70 9.27 -9.36 2.03
CA GLU A 70 8.30 -10.46 2.09
C GLU A 70 6.94 -9.96 2.59
N LYS A 71 6.95 -9.18 3.67
CA LYS A 71 5.75 -8.51 4.21
C LYS A 71 5.19 -7.48 3.26
N GLN A 72 6.01 -6.74 2.51
CA GLN A 72 5.50 -5.84 1.47
C GLN A 72 4.77 -6.58 0.36
N SER A 73 5.30 -7.74 -0.04
CA SER A 73 4.66 -8.59 -1.05
C SER A 73 3.34 -9.17 -0.56
N GLU A 74 3.30 -9.62 0.70
CA GLU A 74 2.08 -10.08 1.36
C GLU A 74 1.03 -8.97 1.50
N LEU A 75 1.47 -7.80 1.96
CA LEU A 75 0.62 -6.63 2.12
C LEU A 75 0.01 -6.19 0.79
N ALA A 76 0.78 -6.22 -0.31
CA ALA A 76 0.28 -5.88 -1.63
C ALA A 76 -0.84 -6.83 -2.08
N ARG A 77 -0.71 -8.14 -1.83
CA ARG A 77 -1.78 -9.12 -2.08
C ARG A 77 -3.01 -8.87 -1.20
N ARG A 78 -2.82 -8.64 0.10
CA ARG A 78 -3.92 -8.32 1.03
C ARG A 78 -4.68 -7.06 0.63
N VAL A 79 -3.98 -6.00 0.23
CA VAL A 79 -4.58 -4.76 -0.26
C VAL A 79 -5.30 -4.98 -1.60
N ALA A 80 -4.68 -5.70 -2.54
CA ALA A 80 -5.31 -6.02 -3.83
C ALA A 80 -6.60 -6.83 -3.68
N ASN A 81 -6.71 -7.63 -2.62
CA ASN A 81 -7.91 -8.38 -2.29
C ASN A 81 -9.12 -7.49 -1.94
N LEU A 82 -8.89 -6.26 -1.47
CA LEU A 82 -9.95 -5.28 -1.26
C LEU A 82 -10.43 -4.65 -2.58
N LEU A 83 -9.58 -4.66 -3.60
CA LEU A 83 -9.80 -3.93 -4.83
C LEU A 83 -10.88 -4.59 -5.70
N CYS A 84 -11.85 -3.79 -6.13
CA CYS A 84 -12.86 -4.19 -7.09
C CYS A 84 -12.19 -4.67 -8.40
N PRO A 85 -12.66 -5.77 -9.02
CA PRO A 85 -12.15 -6.23 -10.31
C PRO A 85 -12.58 -5.38 -11.51
N GLU A 86 -13.45 -4.39 -11.32
CA GLU A 86 -13.85 -3.46 -12.39
C GLU A 86 -12.66 -2.66 -12.91
N SER A 87 -12.57 -2.55 -14.24
CA SER A 87 -11.60 -1.73 -14.94
C SER A 87 -11.63 -0.29 -14.42
N GLY A 88 -10.46 0.31 -14.21
CA GLY A 88 -10.31 1.63 -13.61
C GLY A 88 -10.24 1.65 -12.08
N SER A 89 -10.58 0.55 -11.39
CA SER A 89 -10.33 0.46 -9.94
C SER A 89 -8.83 0.53 -9.65
N MET A 90 -8.43 1.25 -8.60
CA MET A 90 -7.03 1.59 -8.38
C MET A 90 -6.53 1.52 -6.94
N VAL A 91 -5.25 1.20 -6.79
CA VAL A 91 -4.46 1.40 -5.57
C VAL A 91 -3.40 2.44 -5.87
N PHE A 92 -3.29 3.50 -5.07
CA PHE A 92 -2.37 4.60 -5.34
C PHE A 92 -1.79 5.21 -4.07
N GLY A 93 -0.68 5.93 -4.22
CA GLY A 93 -0.05 6.66 -3.13
C GLY A 93 1.41 6.92 -3.43
N GLY A 94 2.20 7.11 -2.38
CA GLY A 94 3.64 7.33 -2.55
C GLY A 94 4.46 7.01 -1.30
N HIS A 95 5.71 6.67 -1.51
CA HIS A 95 6.67 6.38 -0.43
C HIS A 95 8.11 6.50 -0.91
N TYR A 96 9.05 6.46 0.04
CA TYR A 96 10.48 6.51 -0.24
C TYR A 96 10.97 5.23 -0.92
N VAL A 97 11.80 5.43 -1.93
CA VAL A 97 12.34 4.38 -2.80
C VAL A 97 13.84 4.52 -2.97
N ARG A 98 14.46 3.55 -3.64
CA ARG A 98 15.85 3.61 -4.07
C ARG A 98 15.94 3.43 -5.58
N PRO A 99 16.95 4.00 -6.27
CA PRO A 99 17.21 3.70 -7.67
C PRO A 99 17.36 2.19 -7.94
N LYS A 100 17.98 1.48 -6.99
CA LYS A 100 18.10 0.01 -6.97
C LYS A 100 17.49 -0.52 -5.68
N LYS A 101 16.58 -1.51 -5.80
CA LYS A 101 15.93 -2.11 -4.64
C LYS A 101 16.96 -2.66 -3.63
N GLY A 102 16.67 -2.56 -2.34
CA GLY A 102 17.54 -3.12 -1.32
C GLY A 102 17.16 -2.74 0.09
N VAL A 103 17.85 -3.39 1.03
CA VAL A 103 17.68 -3.15 2.46
C VAL A 103 18.27 -1.79 2.84
N ARG A 104 17.55 -1.06 3.70
CA ARG A 104 18.02 0.11 4.44
C ARG A 104 17.90 -0.21 5.92
N THR A 105 19.00 -0.01 6.65
CA THR A 105 19.02 -0.13 8.10
C THR A 105 19.20 1.25 8.68
N GLU A 106 18.29 1.64 9.57
CA GLU A 106 18.32 2.91 10.28
C GLU A 106 18.27 2.63 11.77
N THR A 107 19.17 3.27 12.51
CA THR A 107 19.11 3.29 13.97
C THR A 107 18.32 4.51 14.38
N LEU A 108 17.16 4.30 14.99
CA LEU A 108 16.34 5.39 15.50
C LEU A 108 17.00 6.02 16.74
N ALA A 109 16.50 7.18 17.15
CA ALA A 109 17.04 7.95 18.29
C ALA A 109 17.02 7.19 19.63
N ASP A 110 16.16 6.17 19.76
CA ASP A 110 16.06 5.28 20.92
C ASP A 110 17.04 4.08 20.87
N GLY A 111 17.89 4.01 19.83
CA GLY A 111 18.86 2.93 19.63
C GLY A 111 18.26 1.68 18.96
N VAL A 112 16.96 1.66 18.66
CA VAL A 112 16.32 0.54 17.97
C VAL A 112 16.75 0.53 16.51
N VAL A 113 17.24 -0.61 16.05
CA VAL A 113 17.65 -0.83 14.67
C VAL A 113 16.43 -1.27 13.86
N HIS A 114 15.97 -0.40 12.97
CA HIS A 114 14.90 -0.70 12.03
C HIS A 114 15.49 -1.10 10.68
N THR A 115 15.10 -2.28 10.21
CA THR A 115 15.46 -2.78 8.88
C THR A 115 14.24 -2.67 7.98
N GLN A 116 14.37 -1.90 6.91
CA GLN A 116 13.33 -1.65 5.92
C GLN A 116 13.80 -2.14 4.56
N PHE A 117 12.87 -2.54 3.69
CA PHE A 117 13.18 -2.81 2.29
C PHE A 117 12.61 -1.71 1.40
N TRP A 118 13.45 -1.11 0.57
CA TRP A 118 12.97 -0.06 -0.35
C TRP A 118 13.01 -0.60 -1.78
N HIS A 119 11.87 -0.58 -2.44
CA HIS A 119 11.76 -0.95 -3.86
C HIS A 119 12.47 0.09 -4.74
N SER A 120 12.86 -0.33 -5.94
CA SER A 120 13.04 0.57 -7.07
C SER A 120 11.74 0.70 -7.85
N PRO A 121 11.57 1.74 -8.69
CA PRO A 121 10.39 1.86 -9.55
C PRO A 121 10.15 0.59 -10.39
N SER A 122 11.22 -0.02 -10.91
CA SER A 122 11.15 -1.27 -11.67
C SER A 122 10.72 -2.46 -10.81
N SER A 123 11.25 -2.61 -9.59
CA SER A 123 10.85 -3.72 -8.71
C SER A 123 9.45 -3.53 -8.15
N TRP A 124 8.97 -2.29 -8.02
CA TRP A 124 7.61 -1.96 -7.65
C TRP A 124 6.62 -2.38 -8.74
N LYS A 125 6.88 -2.01 -10.00
CA LYS A 125 6.07 -2.47 -11.15
C LYS A 125 6.00 -4.00 -11.20
N LYS A 126 7.15 -4.67 -11.09
CA LYS A 126 7.24 -6.12 -11.11
C LYS A 126 6.39 -6.79 -10.01
N LEU A 127 6.42 -6.25 -8.79
CA LEU A 127 5.59 -6.77 -7.70
C LEU A 127 4.11 -6.80 -8.10
N TRP A 128 3.59 -5.68 -8.58
CA TRP A 128 2.16 -5.55 -8.87
C TRP A 128 1.73 -6.25 -10.17
N GLU A 129 2.50 -6.14 -11.26
CA GLU A 129 2.12 -6.66 -12.59
C GLU A 129 2.39 -8.16 -12.78
N GLU A 130 3.32 -8.74 -12.00
CA GLU A 130 3.72 -10.14 -12.17
C GLU A 130 3.43 -11.02 -10.95
N GLN A 131 3.43 -10.46 -9.73
CA GLN A 131 3.30 -11.25 -8.50
C GLN A 131 1.95 -11.07 -7.79
N VAL A 132 1.32 -9.89 -7.89
CA VAL A 132 0.01 -9.61 -7.28
C VAL A 132 -1.10 -9.85 -8.29
N PHE A 133 -1.01 -9.22 -9.46
CA PHE A 133 -1.98 -9.39 -10.54
C PHE A 133 -1.45 -10.31 -11.62
N ARG A 134 -2.38 -10.92 -12.37
CA ARG A 134 -2.04 -11.66 -13.59
C ARG A 134 -1.47 -10.67 -14.61
N LYS A 135 -0.43 -11.10 -15.34
CA LYS A 135 0.15 -10.30 -16.42
C LYS A 135 -0.94 -9.81 -17.38
N GLY A 136 -1.01 -8.48 -17.55
CA GLY A 136 -1.99 -7.82 -18.41
C GLY A 136 -3.35 -7.50 -17.76
N SER A 137 -3.58 -7.83 -16.48
CA SER A 137 -4.82 -7.46 -15.77
C SER A 137 -4.71 -6.19 -14.92
N ALA A 138 -3.53 -5.58 -14.87
CA ALA A 138 -3.28 -4.32 -14.20
C ALA A 138 -2.13 -3.57 -14.90
N LYS A 139 -2.14 -2.25 -14.78
CA LYS A 139 -1.08 -1.34 -15.24
C LYS A 139 -0.51 -0.60 -14.04
N VAL A 140 0.81 -0.47 -13.97
CA VAL A 140 1.49 0.29 -12.91
C VAL A 140 2.21 1.50 -13.46
N GLU A 141 1.77 2.66 -13.00
CA GLU A 141 2.37 3.96 -13.30
C GLU A 141 3.15 4.43 -12.08
N VAL A 142 4.34 4.96 -12.33
CA VAL A 142 5.25 5.46 -11.30
C VAL A 142 5.87 6.76 -11.79
N ASP A 143 5.94 7.74 -10.90
CA ASP A 143 6.71 8.96 -11.06
C ASP A 143 7.59 9.12 -9.83
N TRP A 144 8.88 9.34 -10.02
CA TRP A 144 9.83 9.36 -8.92
C TRP A 144 10.97 10.35 -9.16
N SER A 145 11.40 11.01 -8.10
CA SER A 145 12.44 12.04 -8.14
C SER A 145 13.18 12.09 -6.80
N VAL A 146 14.29 12.84 -6.79
CA VAL A 146 15.00 13.14 -5.54
C VAL A 146 14.08 13.97 -4.64
N SER A 147 13.91 13.53 -3.39
CA SER A 147 13.17 14.27 -2.38
C SER A 147 13.97 15.47 -1.91
N THR A 148 13.31 16.63 -1.88
CA THR A 148 13.88 17.88 -1.36
C THR A 148 13.48 18.15 0.10
N GLU A 149 12.61 17.32 0.67
CA GLU A 149 11.97 17.58 1.97
C GLU A 149 12.72 16.96 3.16
N TYR A 150 13.56 15.94 2.91
CA TYR A 150 14.30 15.24 3.95
C TYR A 150 15.75 15.01 3.52
N THR A 151 16.68 15.51 4.34
CA THR A 151 18.08 15.07 4.33
C THR A 151 18.20 13.86 5.28
N SER A 152 18.93 12.83 4.87
CA SER A 152 19.24 11.66 5.70
C SER A 152 19.67 12.07 7.12
N MET A 153 18.94 11.62 8.14
CA MET A 153 19.31 11.86 9.56
C MET A 153 20.43 10.91 10.01
N ASP A 154 20.57 9.79 9.31
CA ASP A 154 21.73 8.93 9.29
C ASP A 154 22.89 9.71 8.65
N GLY A 155 23.87 10.13 9.47
CA GLY A 155 25.11 10.81 9.05
C GLY A 155 26.02 10.02 8.10
N GLN A 156 25.45 9.18 7.24
CA GLN A 156 26.01 8.81 5.95
C GLN A 156 25.80 10.00 5.01
N ASP A 157 26.78 10.90 5.00
CA ASP A 157 26.87 12.03 4.07
C ASP A 157 26.42 11.65 2.64
N GLY A 158 25.36 12.30 2.14
CA GLY A 158 25.15 12.50 0.71
C GLY A 158 24.27 11.50 -0.06
N ALA A 159 23.61 10.53 0.58
CA ALA A 159 22.66 9.68 -0.13
C ALA A 159 21.31 10.40 -0.34
N ALA A 160 21.08 10.88 -1.56
CA ALA A 160 19.78 11.45 -1.95
C ALA A 160 18.63 10.48 -1.61
N LEU A 161 17.63 10.96 -0.87
CA LEU A 161 16.37 10.25 -0.72
C LEU A 161 15.55 10.40 -2.00
N TYR A 162 14.84 9.36 -2.40
CA TYR A 162 13.97 9.41 -3.56
C TYR A 162 12.55 9.14 -3.12
N TYR A 163 11.61 9.92 -3.61
CA TYR A 163 10.18 9.71 -3.38
C TYR A 163 9.54 9.24 -4.69
N MET A 164 8.65 8.25 -4.60
CA MET A 164 7.88 7.74 -5.72
C MET A 164 6.39 7.90 -5.44
N ALA A 165 5.69 8.62 -6.32
CA ALA A 165 4.25 8.52 -6.47
C ALA A 165 3.92 7.40 -7.46
N TRP A 166 2.86 6.65 -7.20
CA TRP A 166 2.51 5.50 -8.02
C TRP A 166 1.01 5.22 -8.02
N CYS A 167 0.55 4.54 -9.07
CA CYS A 167 -0.82 4.08 -9.23
C CYS A 167 -0.83 2.69 -9.90
N VAL A 168 -1.58 1.76 -9.33
CA VAL A 168 -1.89 0.44 -9.89
C VAL A 168 -3.35 0.47 -10.31
N THR A 169 -3.63 0.32 -11.60
CA THR A 169 -4.99 0.40 -12.15
C THR A 169 -5.40 -0.93 -12.77
N ARG A 170 -6.59 -1.44 -12.43
CA ARG A 170 -7.24 -2.58 -13.09
C ARG A 170 -7.53 -2.25 -14.55
N LEU A 171 -7.22 -3.20 -15.44
CA LEU A 171 -7.49 -3.11 -16.87
C LEU A 171 -8.79 -3.81 -17.24
#